data_AF-A0A841R7F3-F1
#
_entry.id   AF-A0A841R7F3-F1
#
_cell.length_a   1.000
_cell.length_b   1.000
_cell.length_c   1.000
_cell.angle_alpha   90.00
_cell.angle_beta   90.00
_cell.angle_gamma   90.00
#
_symmetry.space_group_name_H-M   'P 1'
#
loop_
_entity.id
_entity.type
_entity.pdbx_description
1 polymer ?
#
loop_
_entity_poly.entity_id
_entity_poly.type
_entity_poly.pdbx_seq_one_letter_code
_entity_poly.pdbx_strand_id
1 'polypeptide(L)'
;MDSTEFIRDFTEWIKENTSIEALYIYPDKGKTAFIVITSNKRMFLQNFMIFSDYDRTTYCKLFNNDDLPYLEIEFRSGHEALIEFVSENFEITDNMKVVFDKR
;
A
#
# COMPACT_ATOMS: atom_id res chain seq x y z
N MET A 1 16.79 9.23 -6.47
CA MET A 1 15.41 9.33 -6.98
C MET A 1 14.77 10.46 -6.21
N ASP A 2 14.23 11.47 -6.90
CA ASP A 2 13.51 12.55 -6.22
C ASP A 2 12.15 12.01 -5.72
N SER A 3 11.69 12.55 -4.59
CA SER A 3 10.38 12.25 -4.00
C SER A 3 9.24 12.40 -5.01
N THR A 4 9.29 13.40 -5.89
CA THR A 4 8.30 13.61 -6.96
C THR A 4 8.26 12.45 -7.97
N GLU A 5 9.43 11.96 -8.37
CA GLU A 5 9.56 10.84 -9.31
C GLU A 5 9.08 9.53 -8.67
N PHE A 6 9.41 9.32 -7.40
CA PHE A 6 8.90 8.20 -6.61
C PHE A 6 7.38 8.19 -6.51
N ILE A 7 6.78 9.30 -6.11
CA ILE A 7 5.34 9.40 -5.97
C ILE A 7 4.65 9.10 -7.29
N ARG A 8 5.14 9.67 -8.41
CA ARG A 8 4.59 9.42 -9.74
C ARG A 8 4.70 7.95 -10.14
N ASP A 9 5.90 7.38 -10.09
CA ASP A 9 6.15 6.01 -10.53
C ASP A 9 5.35 5.00 -9.69
N PHE A 10 5.26 5.23 -8.38
CA PHE A 10 4.50 4.36 -7.48
C PHE A 10 2.99 4.51 -7.70
N THR A 11 2.50 5.74 -7.93
CA THR A 11 1.10 6.01 -8.28
C THR A 11 0.66 5.26 -9.54
N GLU A 12 1.45 5.35 -10.61
CA GLU A 12 1.13 4.67 -11.87
C GLU A 12 1.17 3.15 -11.70
N TRP A 13 2.18 2.64 -11.00
CA TRP A 13 2.26 1.22 -10.71
C TRP A 13 1.04 0.72 -9.91
N ILE A 14 0.55 1.48 -8.92
CA ILE A 14 -0.68 1.13 -8.18
C ILE A 14 -1.85 1.04 -9.17
N LYS A 15 -2.07 2.05 -10.01
CA LYS A 15 -3.19 2.06 -10.97
C LYS A 15 -3.12 0.91 -11.98
N GLU A 16 -1.92 0.55 -12.44
CA GLU A 16 -1.74 -0.52 -13.42
C GLU A 16 -1.97 -1.92 -12.84
N ASN A 17 -1.67 -2.10 -11.56
CA ASN A 17 -1.70 -3.42 -10.93
C ASN A 17 -2.92 -3.62 -10.02
N THR A 18 -3.62 -2.54 -9.65
CA THR A 18 -4.76 -2.61 -8.74
C THR A 18 -6.00 -1.98 -9.37
N SER A 19 -7.15 -2.62 -9.18
CA SER A 19 -8.43 -2.07 -9.62
C SER A 19 -9.02 -1.18 -8.51
N ILE A 20 -8.60 0.08 -8.53
CA ILE A 20 -8.95 1.11 -7.56
C ILE A 20 -9.98 2.07 -8.14
N GLU A 21 -10.84 2.59 -7.28
CA GLU A 21 -11.84 3.60 -7.64
C GLU A 21 -11.31 5.00 -7.42
N ALA A 22 -10.49 5.19 -6.38
CA ALA A 22 -9.84 6.44 -6.08
C ALA A 22 -8.47 6.23 -5.41
N LEU A 23 -7.59 7.20 -5.64
CA LEU A 23 -6.26 7.29 -5.04
C LEU A 23 -6.01 8.73 -4.58
N TYR A 24 -5.77 8.91 -3.29
CA TYR A 24 -5.39 10.20 -2.72
C TYR A 24 -3.96 10.13 -2.21
N ILE A 25 -3.20 11.22 -2.35
CA ILE A 25 -1.79 11.28 -1.95
C ILE A 25 -1.63 12.50 -1.05
N TYR A 26 -1.06 12.29 0.13
CA TYR A 26 -0.84 13.37 1.09
C TYR A 26 0.45 13.11 1.91
N PRO A 27 1.11 14.15 2.43
CA PRO A 27 2.26 13.97 3.31
C PRO A 27 1.80 13.53 4.71
N ASP A 28 2.46 12.53 5.31
CA ASP A 28 2.23 12.11 6.71
C ASP A 28 3.54 11.89 7.45
N LYS A 29 3.81 12.68 8.50
CA LYS A 29 4.97 12.53 9.42
C LYS A 29 6.32 12.28 8.74
N GLY A 30 6.57 12.90 7.59
CA GLY A 30 7.82 12.75 6.83
C GLY A 30 7.83 11.58 5.83
N LYS A 31 6.72 10.83 5.74
CA LYS A 31 6.44 9.82 4.72
C LYS A 31 5.42 10.36 3.71
N THR A 32 5.29 9.67 2.58
CA THR A 32 4.14 9.89 1.67
C THR A 32 3.05 8.88 1.99
N ALA A 33 1.84 9.35 2.29
CA ALA A 33 0.68 8.52 2.48
C ALA A 33 -0.17 8.44 1.19
N PHE A 34 -0.66 7.24 0.89
CA PHE A 34 -1.54 6.93 -0.22
C PHE A 34 -2.84 6.34 0.32
N ILE A 35 -3.99 6.92 0.02
CA ILE A 35 -5.30 6.34 0.34
C ILE A 35 -5.83 5.66 -0.91
N VAL A 36 -6.01 4.35 -0.83
CA VAL A 36 -6.57 3.54 -1.91
C VAL A 36 -8.01 3.15 -1.55
N ILE A 37 -8.95 3.49 -2.43
CA ILE A 37 -10.37 3.14 -2.28
C ILE A 37 -10.77 2.07 -3.30
N THR A 38 -11.45 1.02 -2.86
CA THR A 38 -11.99 -0.03 -3.73
C THR A 38 -13.25 -0.67 -3.12
N SER A 39 -14.28 -0.94 -3.92
CA SER A 39 -15.48 -1.66 -3.51
C SER A 39 -15.37 -3.19 -3.62
N ASN A 40 -14.32 -3.72 -4.28
CA ASN A 40 -14.22 -5.15 -4.56
C ASN A 40 -13.44 -5.92 -3.49
N LYS A 41 -14.19 -6.66 -2.66
CA LYS A 41 -13.66 -7.53 -1.59
C LYS A 41 -12.59 -8.54 -2.05
N ARG A 42 -12.69 -9.06 -3.28
CA ARG A 42 -11.82 -10.14 -3.79
C ARG A 42 -10.51 -9.60 -4.39
N MET A 43 -10.55 -8.39 -4.93
CA MET A 43 -9.37 -7.71 -5.46
C MET A 43 -8.52 -7.08 -4.36
N PHE A 44 -9.09 -6.81 -3.19
CA PHE A 44 -8.34 -6.40 -1.99
C PHE A 44 -7.08 -7.28 -1.86
N LEU A 45 -7.23 -8.57 -1.53
CA LEU A 45 -6.14 -9.55 -1.36
C LEU A 45 -5.09 -9.60 -2.47
N GLN A 46 -5.52 -9.61 -3.74
CA GLN A 46 -4.61 -9.67 -4.88
C GLN A 46 -3.83 -8.37 -5.03
N ASN A 47 -4.48 -7.22 -4.80
CA ASN A 47 -3.87 -5.90 -4.81
C ASN A 47 -2.81 -5.71 -3.72
N PHE A 48 -2.90 -6.43 -2.59
CA PHE A 48 -1.87 -6.32 -1.54
C PHE A 48 -0.58 -7.08 -1.89
N MET A 49 -0.66 -8.31 -2.41
CA MET A 49 0.54 -9.13 -2.76
C MET A 49 1.46 -8.42 -3.76
N ILE A 50 0.87 -7.54 -4.55
CA ILE A 50 1.62 -6.79 -5.55
C ILE A 50 2.64 -5.87 -4.88
N PHE A 51 2.35 -5.31 -3.69
CA PHE A 51 3.28 -4.42 -3.01
C PHE A 51 4.53 -5.15 -2.50
N SER A 52 4.37 -6.39 -2.03
CA SER A 52 5.52 -7.25 -1.68
C SER A 52 6.39 -7.61 -2.90
N ASP A 53 5.77 -7.65 -4.09
CA ASP A 53 6.42 -7.94 -5.37
C ASP A 53 6.90 -6.70 -6.12
N TYR A 54 6.60 -5.49 -5.64
CA TYR A 54 7.22 -4.29 -6.19
C TYR A 54 8.72 -4.38 -5.90
N ASP A 55 9.52 -4.64 -6.95
CA ASP A 55 10.96 -4.99 -6.92
C ASP A 55 11.84 -4.04 -6.11
N ARG A 56 11.30 -2.86 -5.81
CA ARG A 56 11.96 -1.81 -5.06
C ARG A 56 11.66 -1.85 -3.57
N THR A 57 10.85 -2.77 -3.04
CA THR A 57 10.55 -2.86 -1.60
C THR A 57 11.62 -3.63 -0.83
N THR A 58 12.10 -3.04 0.26
CA THR A 58 12.97 -3.69 1.27
C THR A 58 12.17 -4.14 2.47
N TYR A 59 11.21 -3.33 2.89
CA TYR A 59 10.32 -3.62 3.99
C TYR A 59 8.88 -3.43 3.56
N CYS A 60 7.99 -4.32 4.00
CA CYS A 60 6.56 -4.15 3.84
C CYS A 60 5.87 -4.81 5.03
N LYS A 61 5.08 -4.02 5.78
CA LYS A 61 4.33 -4.52 6.92
C LYS A 61 2.88 -4.08 6.95
N LEU A 62 1.99 -5.04 7.17
CA LEU A 62 0.57 -4.79 7.38
C LEU A 62 0.27 -4.53 8.85
N PHE A 63 -0.39 -3.41 9.09
CA PHE A 63 -0.93 -3.01 10.38
C PHE A 63 -2.44 -2.90 10.29
N ASN A 64 -3.08 -3.05 11.44
CA ASN A 64 -4.50 -2.79 11.59
C ASN A 64 -4.68 -1.76 12.70
N ASN A 65 -5.30 -0.63 12.39
CA ASN A 65 -5.81 0.27 13.41
C ASN A 65 -7.33 0.06 13.53
N ASP A 66 -7.94 0.45 14.65
CA ASP A 66 -9.36 0.17 14.93
C ASP A 66 -10.33 0.68 13.83
N ASP A 67 -9.90 1.62 13.00
CA ASP A 67 -10.69 2.18 11.90
C ASP A 67 -10.35 1.58 10.52
N LEU A 68 -9.07 1.33 10.19
CA LEU A 68 -8.62 0.91 8.85
C LEU A 68 -7.27 0.14 8.86
N PRO A 69 -7.10 -0.86 7.98
CA PRO A 69 -5.79 -1.44 7.69
C PRO A 69 -4.89 -0.48 6.93
N TYR A 70 -3.59 -0.56 7.20
CA TYR A 70 -2.59 0.16 6.42
C TYR A 70 -1.29 -0.64 6.25
N LEU A 71 -0.61 -0.41 5.14
CA LEU A 71 0.74 -0.92 4.89
C LEU A 71 1.76 0.19 5.19
N GLU A 72 2.82 -0.16 5.89
CA GLU A 72 4.06 0.62 5.84
C GLU A 72 5.05 -0.06 4.91
N ILE A 73 5.67 0.72 4.03
CA ILE A 73 6.59 0.23 3.00
C ILE A 73 7.85 1.08 3.01
N GLU A 74 9.01 0.42 3.06
CA GLU A 74 10.30 1.04 2.79
C GLU A 74 10.81 0.54 1.44
N PHE A 75 11.33 1.46 0.63
CA PHE A 75 11.90 1.14 -0.66
C PHE A 75 13.43 1.15 -0.59
N ARG A 76 14.09 0.40 -1.47
CA ARG A 76 15.56 0.40 -1.67
C ARG A 76 16.15 1.80 -1.89
N SER A 77 15.33 2.76 -2.33
CA SER A 77 15.71 4.16 -2.51
C SER A 77 15.78 4.94 -1.19
N GLY A 78 15.43 4.35 -0.04
CA GLY A 78 15.29 5.00 1.26
C GLY A 78 14.02 5.83 1.41
N HIS A 79 13.10 5.75 0.46
CA HIS A 79 11.78 6.39 0.59
C HIS A 79 10.89 5.50 1.45
N GLU A 80 9.98 6.14 2.18
CA GLU A 80 8.95 5.47 2.96
C GLU A 80 7.58 5.90 2.46
N ALA A 81 6.69 4.92 2.32
CA ALA A 81 5.29 5.14 2.03
C ALA A 81 4.40 4.46 3.07
N LEU A 82 3.28 5.11 3.33
CA LEU A 82 2.16 4.53 4.06
C LEU A 82 1.01 4.37 3.07
N ILE A 83 0.33 3.23 3.08
CA ILE A 83 -0.86 3.03 2.25
C ILE A 83 -2.03 2.69 3.15
N GLU A 84 -3.04 3.55 3.20
CA GLU A 84 -4.30 3.32 3.89
C GLU A 84 -5.33 2.78 2.92
N PHE A 85 -6.11 1.79 3.37
CA PHE A 85 -7.07 1.13 2.50
C PHE A 85 -8.48 1.32 3.03
N VAL A 86 -9.34 1.90 2.20
CA VAL A 86 -10.75 2.09 2.50
C VAL A 86 -11.57 1.13 1.65
N SER A 87 -12.23 0.18 2.29
CA SER A 87 -13.18 -0.74 1.69
C SER A 87 -14.43 -0.81 2.57
N GLU A 88 -15.61 -0.77 1.96
CA GLU A 88 -16.90 -0.83 2.67
C GLU A 88 -17.09 -2.16 3.44
N ASN A 89 -16.30 -3.18 3.16
CA ASN A 89 -16.32 -4.46 3.84
C ASN A 89 -14.93 -5.13 3.75
N PHE A 90 -14.15 -5.10 4.83
CA PHE A 90 -12.86 -5.76 4.89
C PHE A 90 -12.81 -6.77 6.05
N GLU A 91 -12.03 -7.83 5.86
CA GLU A 91 -11.66 -8.79 6.91
C GLU A 91 -10.16 -9.07 6.77
N ILE A 92 -9.37 -8.74 7.78
CA ILE A 92 -7.93 -9.08 7.79
C ILE A 92 -7.79 -10.51 8.31
N THR A 93 -7.26 -11.39 7.48
CA THR A 93 -6.95 -12.78 7.89
C THR A 93 -5.51 -12.89 8.38
N ASP A 94 -5.22 -13.87 9.23
CA ASP A 94 -3.85 -14.07 9.76
C ASP A 94 -2.83 -14.38 8.66
N ASN A 95 -3.25 -15.05 7.58
CA ASN A 95 -2.39 -15.30 6.41
C ASN A 95 -1.91 -14.00 5.76
N MET A 96 -2.70 -12.93 5.80
CA MET A 96 -2.29 -11.64 5.23
C MET A 96 -1.13 -11.03 5.99
N LYS A 97 -1.14 -11.09 7.33
CA LYS A 97 -0.04 -10.56 8.16
C LYS A 97 1.29 -11.23 7.85
N VAL A 98 1.27 -12.53 7.50
CA VAL A 98 2.46 -13.30 7.12
C VAL A 98 2.98 -12.89 5.74
N VAL A 99 2.09 -12.69 4.76
CA VAL A 99 2.48 -12.23 3.41
C VAL A 99 3.16 -10.86 3.47
N PHE A 100 2.66 -9.97 4.33
CA PHE A 100 3.24 -8.65 4.58
C PHE A 100 4.17 -8.65 5.79
N ASP A 101 4.97 -9.69 6.05
CA ASP A 101 6.06 -9.60 7.02
C ASP A 101 7.39 -9.78 6.29
N LYS A 102 7.69 -8.81 5.42
CA LYS A 102 8.95 -8.76 4.68
C LYS A 102 9.92 -7.83 5.41
N ARG A 103 11.09 -8.37 5.75
CA ARG A 103 12.22 -7.64 6.37
C ARG A 103 13.46 -7.71 5.49
#